data_AF-A0A2K8SKG0-F1
#
_entry.id   AF-A0A2K8SKG0-F1
#
_cell.length_a   1.000
_cell.length_b   1.000
_cell.length_c   1.000
_cell.angle_alpha   90.00
_cell.angle_beta   90.00
_cell.angle_gamma   90.00
#
_symmetry.space_group_name_H-M   'P 1'
#
loop_
_entity.id
_entity.type
_entity.pdbx_description
1 polymer ?
#
loop_
_entity_poly.entity_id
_entity_poly.type
_entity_poly.pdbx_seq_one_letter_code
_entity_poly.pdbx_strand_id
1 'polypeptide(L)'
;MNFPPQLQQKIEKWANSQGISTEQFVLQAIAEKIDTLSQQATEQHTQQNSEITNILPLNQPNIYRKEGILVIEAELPENFDVNTFIDELREERIQDQIT
;
A
#
# COMPACT_ATOMS: atom_id res chain seq x y z
N MET A 1 23.99 17.45 -9.22
CA MET A 1 22.81 18.26 -8.84
C MET A 1 23.25 19.34 -7.85
N ASN A 2 22.67 20.54 -7.88
CA ASN A 2 23.06 21.64 -6.99
C ASN A 2 21.95 21.89 -5.96
N PHE A 3 22.18 21.48 -4.71
CA PHE A 3 21.21 21.63 -3.61
C PHE A 3 21.69 22.69 -2.62
N PRO A 4 20.77 23.36 -1.90
CA PRO A 4 21.15 24.20 -0.77
C PRO A 4 22.07 23.44 0.20
N PRO A 5 23.11 24.06 0.78
CA PRO A 5 24.13 23.35 1.55
C PRO A 5 23.57 22.50 2.70
N GLN A 6 22.53 22.99 3.36
CA GLN A 6 21.85 22.28 4.45
C GLN A 6 21.11 21.02 3.97
N LEU A 7 20.51 21.08 2.77
CA LEU A 7 19.83 19.93 2.19
C LEU A 7 20.85 18.90 1.70
N GLN A 8 21.94 19.35 1.08
CA GLN A 8 23.01 18.49 0.61
C GLN A 8 23.62 17.66 1.74
N GLN A 9 23.93 18.27 2.88
CA GLN A 9 24.44 17.55 4.06
C GLN A 9 23.46 16.49 4.58
N LYS A 10 22.16 16.79 4.56
CA LYS A 10 21.13 15.81 4.96
C LYS A 10 21.07 14.65 3.98
N ILE A 11 21.06 14.92 2.68
CA ILE A 11 21.04 13.90 1.63
C ILE A 11 22.26 12.98 1.76
N GLU A 12 23.46 13.55 1.89
CA GLU A 12 24.70 12.77 2.04
C GLU A 12 24.68 11.91 3.32
N LYS A 13 24.22 12.46 4.44
CA LYS A 13 24.09 11.70 5.69
C LYS A 13 23.19 10.46 5.52
N TRP A 14 22.02 10.63 4.90
CA TRP A 14 21.07 9.54 4.72
C TRP A 14 21.50 8.56 3.62
N ALA A 15 22.07 9.04 2.52
CA ALA A 15 22.64 8.19 1.47
C ALA A 15 23.75 7.29 2.03
N ASN A 16 24.68 7.87 2.81
CA ASN A 16 25.74 7.12 3.48
C ASN A 16 25.20 6.08 4.46
N SER A 17 24.13 6.40 5.21
CA SER A 17 23.50 5.45 6.14
C SER A 17 22.85 4.25 5.45
N GLN A 18 22.50 4.39 4.17
CA GLN A 18 21.91 3.35 3.33
C GLN A 18 22.93 2.66 2.42
N GLY A 19 24.20 3.09 2.45
CA GLY A 19 25.26 2.53 1.61
C GLY A 19 25.12 2.84 0.11
N ILE A 20 24.35 3.89 -0.24
CA ILE A 20 24.09 4.29 -1.63
C ILE A 20 24.70 5.67 -1.93
N SER A 21 24.85 5.99 -3.22
CA SER A 21 25.30 7.32 -3.62
C SER A 21 24.21 8.37 -3.41
N THR A 22 24.61 9.63 -3.23
CA THR A 22 23.71 10.79 -3.16
C THR A 22 22.76 10.84 -4.36
N GLU A 23 23.24 10.49 -5.55
CA GLU A 23 22.42 10.45 -6.77
C GLU A 23 21.35 9.35 -6.71
N GLN A 24 21.73 8.14 -6.28
CA GLN A 24 20.78 7.02 -6.14
C GLN A 24 19.71 7.33 -5.09
N PHE A 25 20.11 7.92 -3.97
CA PHE A 25 19.17 8.36 -2.94
C PHE A 25 18.15 9.36 -3.50
N VAL A 26 18.60 10.35 -4.29
CA VAL A 26 17.70 11.35 -4.87
C VAL A 26 16.77 10.71 -5.90
N LEU A 27 17.26 9.83 -6.76
CA LEU A 27 16.44 9.12 -7.74
C LEU A 27 15.36 8.29 -7.05
N GLN A 28 15.72 7.55 -6.00
CA GLN A 28 14.78 6.76 -5.22
C GLN A 28 13.73 7.64 -4.53
N ALA A 29 14.15 8.73 -3.88
CA ALA A 29 13.22 9.65 -3.22
C ALA A 29 12.23 10.30 -4.21
N ILE A 30 12.69 10.61 -5.42
CA ILE A 30 11.82 11.14 -6.49
C ILE A 30 10.85 10.05 -6.97
N ALA A 31 11.34 8.83 -7.23
CA ALA A 31 10.50 7.72 -7.67
C ALA A 31 9.40 7.41 -6.65
N GLU A 32 9.74 7.29 -5.37
CA GLU A 32 8.78 7.06 -4.28
C GLU A 32 7.75 8.20 -4.18
N LYS A 33 8.18 9.45 -4.36
CA LYS A 33 7.27 10.61 -4.35
C LYS A 33 6.34 10.61 -5.55
N ILE A 34 6.82 10.23 -6.74
CA ILE A 34 6.00 10.08 -7.95
C ILE A 34 4.97 8.98 -7.71
N ASP A 35 5.38 7.80 -7.23
CA ASP A 35 4.46 6.68 -6.98
C ASP A 35 3.38 7.05 -5.96
N THR A 36 3.74 7.80 -4.93
CA THR A 36 2.78 8.31 -3.93
C THR A 36 1.79 9.29 -4.57
N LEU A 37 2.27 10.24 -5.38
CA LEU A 37 1.41 11.22 -6.05
C LEU A 37 0.53 10.56 -7.13
N SER A 38 1.02 9.56 -7.85
CA SER A 38 0.26 8.78 -8.82
C SER A 38 -0.87 7.99 -8.15
N GLN A 39 -0.61 7.43 -6.96
CA GLN A 39 -1.65 6.78 -6.15
C GLN A 39 -2.70 7.80 -5.69
N GLN A 40 -2.29 8.96 -5.18
CA GLN A 40 -3.23 10.04 -4.79
C GLN A 40 -4.04 10.59 -5.98
N ALA A 41 -3.44 10.68 -7.17
CA ALA A 41 -4.15 11.10 -8.38
C ALA A 41 -5.17 10.03 -8.83
N THR A 42 -4.86 8.75 -8.63
CA THR A 42 -5.81 7.65 -8.87
C THR A 42 -6.97 7.74 -7.87
N GLU A 43 -6.71 8.01 -6.60
CA GLU A 43 -7.73 8.22 -5.56
C GLU A 43 -8.65 9.42 -5.84
N GLN A 44 -8.14 10.51 -6.44
CA GLN A 44 -8.98 11.65 -6.86
C GLN A 44 -9.83 11.34 -8.10
N HIS A 45 -9.39 10.42 -8.97
CA HIS A 45 -10.18 9.96 -10.12
C HIS A 45 -11.20 8.89 -9.75
N THR A 46 -10.98 8.10 -8.69
CA THR A 46 -11.97 7.13 -8.19
C THR A 46 -13.13 7.80 -7.46
N GLN A 47 -12.99 9.05 -6.99
CA GLN A 47 -14.12 9.81 -6.44
C GLN A 47 -15.04 10.39 -7.52
N GLN A 48 -14.64 10.41 -8.80
CA GLN A 48 -15.47 10.90 -9.91
C GLN A 48 -15.89 9.82 -10.92
N ASN A 49 -15.31 8.62 -10.87
CA ASN A 49 -15.67 7.52 -11.78
C ASN A 49 -16.54 6.43 -11.14
N SER A 50 -17.39 6.79 -10.16
CA SER A 50 -18.53 5.93 -9.78
C SER A 50 -19.63 5.90 -10.86
N GLU A 51 -19.47 6.64 -11.96
CA GLU A 51 -20.37 6.58 -13.10
C GLU A 51 -19.59 6.31 -14.39
N ILE A 52 -19.86 5.12 -14.95
CA ILE A 52 -19.65 4.71 -16.35
C ILE A 52 -18.23 4.23 -16.70
N THR A 53 -18.03 2.92 -16.62
CA THR A 53 -17.90 2.10 -17.84
C THR A 53 -18.02 0.60 -17.49
N ASN A 54 -19.21 0.06 -17.77
CA ASN A 54 -19.49 -1.37 -17.86
C ASN A 54 -18.63 -2.02 -18.96
N ILE A 55 -17.36 -2.34 -18.71
CA ILE A 55 -16.59 -3.35 -19.47
C ILE A 55 -15.23 -3.62 -18.80
N LEU A 56 -15.17 -4.52 -17.81
CA LEU A 56 -14.07 -5.49 -17.56
C LEU A 56 -14.49 -6.44 -16.39
N PRO A 57 -13.89 -7.64 -16.27
CA PRO A 57 -14.59 -8.87 -15.89
C PRO A 57 -14.97 -8.90 -14.40
N LEU A 58 -16.13 -9.49 -14.13
CA LEU A 58 -16.82 -9.64 -12.84
C LEU A 58 -16.00 -10.25 -11.67
N ASN A 59 -14.74 -10.65 -11.86
CA ASN A 59 -13.98 -11.44 -10.89
C ASN A 59 -12.60 -10.87 -10.51
N GLN A 60 -12.33 -9.58 -10.74
CA GLN A 60 -11.10 -8.98 -10.25
C GLN A 60 -11.35 -8.32 -8.90
N PRO A 61 -10.67 -8.77 -7.81
CA PRO A 61 -10.82 -8.12 -6.51
C PRO A 61 -10.37 -6.67 -6.64
N ASN A 62 -11.15 -5.76 -6.06
CA ASN A 62 -10.82 -4.35 -6.04
C ASN A 62 -9.69 -4.12 -5.02
N ILE A 63 -8.49 -3.84 -5.51
CA ILE A 63 -7.28 -3.69 -4.69
C ILE A 63 -6.96 -2.20 -4.59
N TYR A 64 -6.92 -1.66 -3.37
CA TYR A 64 -6.56 -0.25 -3.11
C TYR A 64 -5.85 -0.10 -1.76
N ARG A 65 -5.26 1.07 -1.51
CA ARG A 65 -4.67 1.39 -0.20
C ARG A 65 -5.59 2.33 0.58
N LYS A 66 -5.78 2.05 1.87
CA LYS A 66 -6.53 2.91 2.80
C LYS A 66 -5.73 3.07 4.09
N GLU A 67 -5.34 4.30 4.42
CA GLU A 67 -4.58 4.63 5.64
C GLU A 67 -3.28 3.82 5.80
N GLY A 68 -2.59 3.52 4.69
CA GLY A 68 -1.36 2.71 4.66
C GLY A 68 -1.59 1.20 4.62
N ILE A 69 -2.84 0.74 4.72
CA ILE A 69 -3.23 -0.67 4.66
C ILE A 69 -3.58 -1.02 3.20
N LEU A 70 -3.05 -2.14 2.70
CA LEU A 70 -3.48 -2.70 1.41
C LEU A 70 -4.81 -3.43 1.62
N VAL A 71 -5.88 -2.92 1.02
CA VAL A 71 -7.24 -3.45 1.07
C VAL A 71 -7.52 -4.23 -0.21
N ILE A 72 -8.10 -5.41 -0.06
CA ILE A 72 -8.55 -6.27 -1.15
C ILE A 72 -10.05 -6.49 -0.93
N GLU A 73 -10.87 -5.80 -1.69
CA GLU A 73 -12.31 -6.01 -1.75
C GLU A 73 -12.58 -7.21 -2.66
N ALA A 74 -12.90 -8.33 -2.04
CA ALA A 74 -13.33 -9.55 -2.71
C ALA A 74 -14.70 -9.96 -2.18
N GLU A 75 -15.51 -10.58 -3.05
CA GLU A 75 -16.73 -11.25 -2.60
C GLU A 75 -16.35 -12.46 -1.73
N LEU A 76 -17.10 -12.67 -0.65
CA LEU A 76 -16.96 -13.87 0.15
C LEU A 76 -17.39 -15.08 -0.68
N PRO A 77 -16.72 -16.24 -0.56
CA PRO A 77 -17.16 -17.47 -1.20
C PRO A 77 -18.64 -17.77 -0.89
N GLU A 78 -19.41 -18.25 -1.85
CA GLU A 78 -20.86 -18.51 -1.69
C GLU A 78 -21.18 -19.42 -0.49
N ASN A 79 -20.23 -20.24 -0.07
CA ASN A 79 -20.33 -21.19 1.04
C ASN A 79 -19.50 -20.79 2.28
N PHE A 80 -19.09 -19.52 2.39
CA PHE A 80 -18.32 -19.06 3.54
C PHE A 80 -19.21 -18.98 4.79
N ASP A 81 -18.97 -19.86 5.76
CA ASP A 81 -19.63 -19.82 7.06
C ASP A 81 -18.83 -18.95 8.04
N VAL A 82 -19.32 -17.73 8.26
CA VAL A 82 -18.74 -16.78 9.20
C VAL A 82 -18.67 -17.34 10.62
N ASN A 83 -19.64 -18.17 11.04
CA ASN A 83 -19.65 -18.71 12.40
C ASN A 83 -18.55 -19.75 12.58
N THR A 84 -18.40 -20.66 11.60
CA THR A 84 -17.30 -21.63 11.60
C THR A 84 -15.95 -20.93 11.64
N PHE A 85 -15.76 -19.91 10.80
CA PHE A 85 -14.52 -19.13 10.78
C PHE A 85 -14.21 -18.44 12.12
N ILE A 86 -15.22 -17.84 12.76
CA ILE A 86 -15.06 -17.20 14.09
C ILE A 86 -14.67 -18.22 15.15
N ASP A 87 -15.29 -19.41 15.13
CA ASP A 87 -15.01 -20.46 16.09
C ASP A 87 -13.59 -21.04 15.90
N GLU A 88 -13.14 -21.23 14.65
CA GLU A 88 -11.76 -21.62 14.32
C GLU A 88 -10.73 -20.60 14.86
N LEU A 89 -10.95 -19.30 14.62
CA LEU A 89 -10.04 -18.25 15.12
C LEU A 89 -10.02 -18.16 16.64
N ARG A 90 -11.15 -18.42 17.31
CA ARG A 90 -11.21 -18.45 18.78
C ARG A 90 -10.42 -19.63 19.33
N GLU A 91 -10.55 -20.80 18.73
CA GLU A 91 -9.79 -21.99 19.11
C GLU A 91 -8.29 -21.77 18.92
N GLU A 92 -7.85 -21.19 17.79
CA GLU A 92 -6.45 -20.83 17.53
C GLU A 92 -5.89 -19.91 18.65
N ARG A 93 -6.65 -18.87 19.03
CA ARG A 93 -6.25 -17.95 20.11
C ARG A 93 -6.23 -18.59 21.50
N ILE A 94 -6.99 -19.65 21.73
CA ILE A 94 -6.97 -20.39 23.00
C ILE A 94 -5.73 -21.28 23.05
N GLN A 95 -5.37 -21.95 21.96
CA GLN A 95 -4.17 -22.80 21.88
C GLN A 95 -2.86 -21.99 22.04
N ASP A 96 -2.80 -20.78 21.47
CA ASP A 96 -1.65 -19.86 21.63
C ASP A 96 -1.44 -19.36 23.06
N GLN A 97 -2.44 -19.48 23.94
CA GLN A 97 -2.33 -19.08 25.36
C GLN A 97 -1.93 -20.24 26.29
N ILE A 98 -1.96 -21.48 25.80
CA ILE A 98 -1.66 -22.68 26.60
C ILE A 98 -0.22 -23.17 26.36
N THR A 99 0.46 -22.67 25.31
CA THR A 99 1.87 -22.95 24.97
C THR A 99 2.79 -21.85 25.45
#